data_AF-A0A953H7X3-F1
#
_entry.id   AF-A0A953H7X3-F1
#
_cell.length_a   1.000
_cell.length_b   1.000
_cell.length_c   1.000
_cell.angle_alpha   90.00
_cell.angle_beta   90.00
_cell.angle_gamma   90.00
#
_symmetry.space_group_name_H-M   'P 1'
#
loop_
_entity.id
_entity.type
_entity.pdbx_description
1 polymer ?
#
loop_
_entity_poly.entity_id
_entity_poly.type
_entity_poly.pdbx_seq_one_letter_code
_entity_poly.pdbx_strand_id
1 'polypeptide(L)'
;MAAPDSISVLIYARHLSPRLRYTLDYIFGYRLGIRYEVTDLIDQVKQSSAFTINYSDISFEAGLTILPHSLLSTQGIGNVEPSLNRWKRTFIIFYNQPGAKIPFDIFSAVFFFYKQVRGIPPFYT
;
A
#
# COMPACT_ATOMS: atom_id res chain seq x y z
N MET A 1 25.95 -0.12 10.71
CA MET A 1 25.57 -1.00 9.59
C MET A 1 24.37 -1.81 10.05
N ALA A 2 23.19 -1.63 9.43
CA ALA A 2 22.06 -2.53 9.69
C ALA A 2 22.43 -3.93 9.19
N ALA A 3 22.04 -4.97 9.92
CA ALA A 3 22.36 -6.34 9.54
C ALA A 3 21.68 -6.66 8.17
N PRO A 4 22.30 -7.49 7.32
CA PRO A 4 21.76 -7.83 6.00
C PRO A 4 20.37 -8.49 6.06
N ASP A 5 19.92 -8.90 7.24
CA ASP A 5 18.60 -9.47 7.47
C ASP A 5 17.56 -8.54 8.11
N SER A 6 17.91 -7.28 8.42
CA SER A 6 17.00 -6.36 9.10
C SER A 6 15.86 -5.87 8.21
N ILE A 7 14.63 -5.87 8.74
CA ILE A 7 13.44 -5.33 8.09
C ILE A 7 13.64 -3.84 7.78
N SER A 8 13.42 -3.44 6.52
CA SER A 8 13.55 -2.04 6.11
C SER A 8 12.25 -1.27 6.28
N VAL A 9 11.10 -1.93 6.05
CA VAL A 9 9.76 -1.34 6.14
C VAL A 9 8.82 -2.25 6.93
N LEU A 10 8.12 -1.70 7.93
CA LEU A 10 7.04 -2.39 8.63
C LEU A 10 5.70 -1.74 8.30
N ILE A 11 4.75 -2.52 7.80
CA ILE A 11 3.47 -2.03 7.28
C ILE A 11 2.35 -2.51 8.18
N TYR A 12 1.61 -1.58 8.78
CA TYR A 12 0.39 -1.89 9.48
C TYR A 12 -0.77 -1.98 8.50
N ALA A 13 -1.53 -3.08 8.53
CA ALA A 13 -2.79 -3.20 7.83
C ALA A 13 -3.75 -4.07 8.64
N ARG A 14 -5.02 -3.66 8.76
CA ARG A 14 -6.06 -4.46 9.46
C ARG A 14 -6.28 -5.84 8.85
N HIS A 15 -6.06 -5.97 7.55
CA HIS A 15 -6.26 -7.21 6.82
C HIS A 15 -5.30 -7.26 5.62
N LEU A 16 -4.49 -8.33 5.56
CA LEU A 16 -3.61 -8.60 4.44
C LEU A 16 -4.36 -9.40 3.36
N SER A 17 -5.00 -8.70 2.43
CA SER A 17 -5.67 -9.35 1.29
C SER A 17 -4.64 -9.88 0.27
N PRO A 18 -5.02 -10.84 -0.61
CA PRO A 18 -4.16 -11.28 -1.70
C PRO A 18 -3.70 -10.14 -2.60
N ARG A 19 -4.58 -9.18 -2.91
CA ARG A 19 -4.27 -8.00 -3.73
C ARG A 19 -3.28 -7.06 -3.04
N LEU A 20 -3.47 -6.82 -1.75
CA LEU A 20 -2.53 -6.02 -0.96
C LEU A 20 -1.18 -6.72 -0.90
N ARG A 21 -1.14 -8.01 -0.53
CA ARG A 21 0.09 -8.82 -0.48
C ARG A 21 0.85 -8.75 -1.80
N TYR A 22 0.16 -9.03 -2.90
CA TYR A 22 0.70 -8.96 -4.26
C TYR A 22 1.31 -7.59 -4.57
N THR A 23 0.59 -6.52 -4.24
CA THR A 23 1.02 -5.14 -4.48
C THR A 23 2.28 -4.81 -3.68
N LEU A 24 2.31 -5.21 -2.40
CA LEU A 24 3.46 -4.98 -1.52
C LEU A 24 4.68 -5.78 -1.98
N ASP A 25 4.51 -7.05 -2.36
CA ASP A 25 5.58 -7.89 -2.91
C ASP A 25 6.16 -7.27 -4.18
N TYR A 26 5.30 -6.75 -5.07
CA TYR A 26 5.73 -6.07 -6.28
C TYR A 26 6.50 -4.78 -5.97
N ILE A 27 5.99 -3.92 -5.09
CA ILE A 27 6.63 -2.64 -4.76
C ILE A 27 7.95 -2.87 -4.02
N PHE A 28 7.89 -3.54 -2.87
CA PHE A 28 9.02 -3.61 -1.95
C PHE A 28 10.00 -4.71 -2.34
N GLY A 29 9.51 -5.91 -2.64
CA GLY A 29 10.36 -7.03 -3.05
C GLY A 29 10.92 -6.87 -4.46
N TYR A 30 10.05 -6.73 -5.46
CA TYR A 30 10.47 -6.76 -6.87
C TYR A 30 11.02 -5.42 -7.38
N ARG A 31 10.37 -4.29 -7.07
CA ARG A 31 10.78 -2.98 -7.62
C ARG A 31 11.84 -2.27 -6.79
N LEU A 32 11.75 -2.33 -5.47
CA LEU A 32 12.70 -1.65 -4.57
C LEU A 32 13.82 -2.58 -4.07
N GLY A 33 13.61 -3.90 -4.07
CA GLY A 33 14.60 -4.86 -3.57
C GLY A 33 14.84 -4.76 -2.06
N ILE A 34 13.85 -4.30 -1.29
CA ILE A 34 13.95 -4.13 0.17
C ILE A 34 13.06 -5.09 0.92
N ARG A 35 13.48 -5.45 2.14
CA ARG A 35 12.69 -6.30 3.03
C ARG A 35 11.58 -5.52 3.69
N TYR A 36 10.38 -6.09 3.65
CA TYR A 36 9.22 -5.54 4.33
C TYR A 36 8.47 -6.63 5.08
N GLU A 37 7.75 -6.24 6.13
CA GLU A 37 6.81 -7.08 6.84
C GLU A 37 5.46 -6.39 6.99
N VAL A 38 4.41 -7.18 7.20
CA VAL A 38 3.05 -6.68 7.47
C VAL A 38 2.64 -7.15 8.85
N THR A 39 2.04 -6.25 9.62
CA THR A 39 1.49 -6.52 10.95
C THR A 39 0.08 -5.95 11.09
N ASP A 40 -0.74 -6.55 11.93
CA ASP A 40 -2.02 -6.03 12.40
C ASP A 40 -1.93 -5.55 13.87
N LEU A 41 -0.73 -5.52 14.45
CA LEU A 41 -0.45 -5.11 15.82
C LEU A 41 0.21 -3.72 15.84
N ILE A 42 -0.53 -2.71 16.31
CA ILE A 42 -0.02 -1.33 16.42
C ILE A 42 1.21 -1.26 17.36
N ASP A 43 1.26 -2.10 18.40
CA ASP A 43 2.39 -2.09 19.33
C ASP A 43 3.71 -2.55 18.68
N GLN A 44 3.66 -3.43 17.67
CA GLN A 44 4.84 -3.77 16.88
C GLN A 44 5.34 -2.58 16.07
N VAL A 45 4.44 -1.72 15.58
CA VAL A 45 4.82 -0.48 14.88
C VAL A 45 5.51 0.50 15.81
N LYS A 46 4.96 0.71 17.01
CA LYS A 46 5.52 1.64 18.01
C LYS A 46 6.91 1.24 18.49
N GLN A 47 7.20 -0.06 18.54
CA GLN A 47 8.48 -0.60 19.02
C GLN A 47 9.49 -0.82 17.89
N SER A 48 9.08 -0.66 16.62
CA SER A 48 9.92 -0.92 15.47
C SER A 48 10.93 0.21 15.22
N SER A 49 12.16 -0.18 14.90
CA SER A 49 13.18 0.74 14.39
C SER A 49 13.16 0.89 12.86
N ALA A 50 12.29 0.14 12.17
CA ALA A 50 12.14 0.20 10.71
C ALA A 50 11.33 1.44 10.28
N PHE A 51 11.33 1.75 8.98
CA PHE A 51 10.39 2.76 8.47
C PHE A 51 8.97 2.21 8.50
N THR A 52 8.05 2.91 9.15
CA THR A 52 6.69 2.40 9.38
C THR A 52 5.68 3.03 8.44
N ILE A 53 4.82 2.20 7.84
CA ILE A 53 3.71 2.64 7.01
C ILE A 53 2.41 2.19 7.66
N ASN A 54 1.52 3.14 7.96
CA ASN A 54 0.16 2.87 8.38
C ASN A 54 -0.75 2.81 7.15
N TYR A 55 -1.22 1.62 6.79
CA TYR A 55 -2.20 1.40 5.74
C TYR A 55 -3.58 1.10 6.36
N SER A 56 -4.16 2.13 7.00
CA SER A 56 -5.48 2.07 7.64
C SER A 56 -6.07 3.48 7.85
N ASP A 57 -7.28 3.55 8.41
CA ASP A 57 -7.92 4.78 8.88
C ASP A 57 -7.64 5.08 10.38
N ILE A 58 -6.86 4.23 11.07
CA ILE A 58 -6.56 4.39 12.50
C ILE A 58 -5.44 5.42 12.64
N SER A 59 -5.63 6.41 13.52
CA SER A 59 -4.59 7.39 13.83
C SER A 59 -3.60 6.87 14.87
N PHE A 60 -2.33 6.76 14.49
CA PHE A 60 -1.19 6.56 15.38
C PHE A 60 0.09 7.06 14.68
N GLU A 61 1.17 7.23 15.44
CA GLU A 61 2.44 7.70 14.90
C GLU A 61 3.07 6.66 13.96
N ALA A 62 3.26 7.04 12.70
CA ALA A 62 3.94 6.26 11.67
C ALA A 62 4.74 7.19 10.76
N GLY A 63 5.77 6.65 10.08
CA GLY A 63 6.57 7.44 9.12
C GLY A 63 5.75 7.96 7.94
N LEU A 64 4.79 7.14 7.48
CA LEU A 64 3.83 7.46 6.44
C LEU A 64 2.47 6.84 6.76
N THR A 65 1.39 7.58 6.51
CA THR A 65 0.02 7.07 6.59
C THR A 65 -0.61 7.15 5.21
N ILE A 66 -1.25 6.06 4.79
CA ILE A 66 -1.98 5.92 3.53
C ILE A 66 -3.36 5.36 3.88
N LEU A 67 -4.43 6.08 3.54
CA LEU A 67 -5.79 5.61 3.71
C LEU A 67 -6.12 4.59 2.61
N PRO A 68 -6.49 3.35 2.95
CA PRO A 68 -6.83 2.33 1.97
C PRO A 68 -8.06 2.70 1.15
N HIS A 69 -8.00 2.50 -0.15
CA HIS A 69 -9.15 2.40 -1.03
C HIS A 69 -9.68 0.95 -1.05
N SER A 70 -10.99 0.78 -1.26
CA SER A 70 -11.64 -0.54 -1.23
C SER A 70 -11.14 -1.52 -2.29
N LEU A 71 -10.48 -1.03 -3.35
CA LEU A 71 -9.96 -1.86 -4.44
C LEU A 71 -9.10 -3.04 -3.96
N LEU A 72 -8.30 -2.82 -2.92
CA LEU A 72 -7.43 -3.86 -2.37
C LEU A 72 -8.14 -4.76 -1.35
N SER A 73 -9.29 -4.38 -0.79
CA SER A 73 -10.05 -5.21 0.16
C SER A 73 -11.25 -5.94 -0.46
N THR A 74 -11.80 -5.45 -1.56
CA THR A 74 -12.97 -6.04 -2.24
C THR A 74 -12.64 -7.37 -2.90
N GLN A 75 -13.44 -8.40 -2.60
CA GLN A 75 -13.42 -9.69 -3.30
C GLN A 75 -14.19 -9.58 -4.63
N GLY A 76 -13.65 -10.17 -5.71
CA GLY A 76 -14.33 -10.25 -7.02
C GLY A 76 -13.98 -9.17 -8.04
N ILE A 77 -14.52 -9.29 -9.26
CA ILE A 77 -14.18 -8.48 -10.43
C ILE A 77 -14.98 -7.17 -10.43
N GLY A 78 -14.73 -6.30 -9.46
CA GLY A 78 -15.26 -4.94 -9.51
C GLY A 78 -14.55 -4.17 -10.63
N ASN A 79 -15.31 -3.68 -11.62
CA ASN A 79 -14.83 -2.61 -12.49
C ASN A 79 -14.78 -1.34 -11.64
N VAL A 80 -13.57 -0.91 -11.30
CA VAL A 80 -13.32 0.36 -10.62
C VAL A 80 -12.89 1.35 -11.69
N GLU A 81 -13.64 2.44 -11.84
CA GLU A 81 -13.26 3.57 -12.68
C GLU A 81 -12.71 4.68 -11.77
N PRO A 82 -11.38 4.79 -11.59
CA PRO A 82 -10.84 5.78 -10.70
C PRO A 82 -10.93 7.18 -11.30
N SER A 83 -11.37 8.15 -10.48
CA SER A 83 -11.34 9.57 -10.85
C SER A 83 -9.91 10.07 -10.95
N LEU A 84 -9.57 10.67 -12.09
CA LEU A 84 -8.27 11.32 -12.30
C LEU A 84 -8.19 12.61 -11.48
N ASN A 85 -7.13 12.73 -10.70
CA ASN A 85 -6.83 13.90 -9.87
C ASN A 85 -5.41 14.39 -10.17
N ARG A 86 -5.07 15.59 -9.68
CA ARG A 86 -3.71 16.15 -9.80
C ARG A 86 -3.11 16.39 -8.42
N TRP A 87 -1.91 15.85 -8.21
CA TRP A 87 -1.11 16.12 -7.03
C TRP A 87 0.27 16.59 -7.45
N LYS A 88 0.63 17.81 -7.04
CA LYS A 88 1.84 18.51 -7.51
C LYS A 88 1.85 18.57 -9.06
N ARG A 89 2.88 17.98 -9.69
CA ARG A 89 3.05 17.97 -11.15
C ARG A 89 2.62 16.64 -11.79
N THR A 90 1.97 15.75 -11.05
CA THR A 90 1.64 14.39 -11.50
C THR A 90 0.15 14.12 -11.38
N PHE A 91 -0.38 13.33 -12.31
CA PHE A 91 -1.74 12.79 -12.23
C PHE A 91 -1.78 11.59 -11.28
N ILE A 92 -2.83 11.55 -10.46
CA ILE A 92 -3.04 10.51 -9.45
C ILE A 92 -4.46 9.96 -9.55
N ILE A 93 -4.64 8.74 -9.04
CA ILE A 93 -5.92 8.05 -8.88
C ILE A 93 -6.07 7.61 -7.42
N PHE A 94 -7.30 7.31 -6.99
CA PHE A 94 -7.61 6.96 -5.59
C PHE A 94 -7.28 8.07 -4.58
N TYR A 95 -7.55 9.33 -4.95
CA TYR A 95 -7.41 10.49 -4.05
C TYR A 95 -8.44 10.41 -2.91
N ASN A 96 -7.97 10.42 -1.66
CA ASN A 96 -8.84 10.22 -0.50
C ASN A 96 -8.33 10.89 0.80
N GLN A 97 -7.19 11.58 0.78
CA GLN A 97 -6.64 12.25 1.96
C GLN A 97 -6.11 13.65 1.66
N PRO A 98 -6.99 14.66 1.48
CA PRO A 98 -6.57 16.04 1.28
C PRO A 98 -5.62 16.51 2.38
N GLY A 99 -4.50 17.14 1.99
CA GLY A 99 -3.50 17.69 2.92
C GLY A 99 -2.49 16.68 3.49
N ALA A 100 -2.65 15.37 3.26
CA ALA A 100 -1.66 14.37 3.68
C ALA A 100 -0.35 14.47 2.87
N LYS A 101 0.74 13.93 3.43
CA LYS A 101 2.05 13.84 2.74
C LYS A 101 1.94 13.15 1.38
N ILE A 102 1.08 12.12 1.29
CA ILE A 102 0.66 11.45 0.05
C ILE A 102 -0.88 11.40 0.11
N PRO A 103 -1.60 12.18 -0.70
CA PRO A 103 -3.04 12.36 -0.51
C PRO A 103 -3.91 11.34 -1.26
N PHE A 104 -3.33 10.21 -1.65
CA PHE A 104 -4.00 9.16 -2.42
C PHE A 104 -3.46 7.80 -2.02
N ASP A 105 -4.26 6.77 -2.26
CA ASP A 105 -3.84 5.39 -2.06
C ASP A 105 -2.90 4.94 -3.19
N ILE A 106 -1.60 5.09 -2.93
CA ILE A 106 -0.55 4.67 -3.86
C ILE A 106 -0.51 3.15 -4.06
N PHE A 107 -0.92 2.34 -3.08
CA PHE A 107 -0.96 0.89 -3.23
C PHE A 107 -2.09 0.48 -4.18
N SER A 108 -3.29 1.03 -4.01
CA SER A 108 -4.38 0.84 -4.97
C SER A 108 -4.01 1.35 -6.36
N ALA A 109 -3.32 2.48 -6.46
CA ALA A 109 -2.87 3.04 -7.75
C ALA A 109 -1.93 2.07 -8.49
N VAL A 110 -0.94 1.53 -7.79
CA VAL A 110 0.00 0.55 -8.37
C VAL A 110 -0.72 -0.72 -8.80
N PHE A 111 -1.61 -1.26 -7.97
CA PHE A 111 -2.38 -2.46 -8.31
C PHE A 111 -3.25 -2.26 -9.55
N PHE A 112 -3.95 -1.12 -9.63
CA PHE A 112 -4.80 -0.78 -10.77
C PHE A 112 -4.02 -0.75 -12.09
N PHE A 113 -2.88 -0.04 -12.14
CA PHE A 113 -2.07 0.00 -13.35
C PHE A 113 -1.45 -1.35 -13.69
N TYR A 114 -1.00 -2.10 -12.70
CA TYR A 114 -0.39 -3.40 -12.93
C TYR A 114 -1.40 -4.41 -13.51
N LYS A 115 -2.63 -4.45 -12.96
CA LYS A 115 -3.74 -5.25 -13.50
C LYS A 115 -4.00 -4.93 -14.98
N GLN A 116 -4.04 -3.64 -15.32
CA GLN A 116 -4.34 -3.19 -16.68
C GLN A 116 -3.26 -3.57 -17.70
N VAL A 117 -1.98 -3.42 -17.34
CA VAL A 117 -0.85 -3.69 -18.24
C VAL A 117 -0.68 -5.19 -18.51
N ARG A 118 -0.90 -6.03 -17.49
CA ARG A 118 -0.59 -7.47 -17.56
C ARG A 118 -1.73 -8.35 -18.05
N GLY A 119 -2.95 -7.81 -18.17
CA GLY A 119 -4.13 -8.61 -18.54
C GLY A 119 -4.34 -9.80 -17.59
N ILE A 120 -4.08 -9.63 -16.29
CA ILE A 120 -4.11 -10.72 -15.31
C ILE A 120 -5.54 -11.29 -15.25
N PRO A 121 -5.72 -12.61 -15.48
CA PRO A 121 -7.03 -13.23 -15.43
C PRO A 121 -7.59 -13.22 -13.99
N PRO A 122 -8.93 -13.22 -13.85
CA PRO A 122 -9.63 -12.94 -12.58
C PRO A 122 -9.44 -13.99 -11.47
N PHE A 123 -8.63 -15.04 -11.69
CA PHE A 123 -8.39 -16.08 -10.70
C PHE A 123 -7.35 -15.71 -9.63
N TYR A 124 -6.69 -14.54 -9.77
CA TYR A 124 -5.83 -13.94 -8.74
C TYR A 124 -6.48 -12.69 -8.07
N THR A 125 -7.79 -12.47 -8.25
CA THR A 125 -8.54 -11.33 -7.70
C THR A 125 -9.49 -11.68 -6.58
#